data_AF-A0A2H5YDY5-F1
#
_entry.id   AF-A0A2H5YDY5-F1
#
_cell.length_a   1.000
_cell.length_b   1.000
_cell.length_c   1.000
_cell.angle_alpha   90.00
_cell.angle_beta   90.00
_cell.angle_gamma   90.00
#
_symmetry.space_group_name_H-M   'P 1'
#
loop_
_entity.id
_entity.type
_entity.pdbx_description
1 polymer ?
#
loop_
_entity_poly.entity_id
_entity_poly.type
_entity_poly.pdbx_seq_one_letter_code
_entity_poly.pdbx_strand_id
1 'polypeptide(L)'
;MTFSHNYALSVVGEAVMAVGMGVNNAAVYKMVPQEVPEAVGGAAGWVGGLGAFGGFAIPPVMGVFVRAQGAPGYATGFGTFIGLAVLSLVLAYVLKRAHTAATRVAVAPSDR
;
A
#
# COMPACT_ATOMS: atom_id res chain seq x y z
N MET A 1 -15.52 -9.03 9.42
CA MET A 1 -14.17 -9.08 10.03
C MET A 1 -13.88 -7.96 11.02
N THR A 2 -13.89 -6.64 10.70
CA THR A 2 -13.79 -5.57 11.73
C THR A 2 -15.14 -4.97 12.16
N PHE A 3 -16.13 -4.95 11.26
CA PHE A 3 -17.48 -4.39 11.50
C PHE A 3 -18.65 -5.30 11.07
N SER A 4 -18.41 -6.38 10.32
CA SER A 4 -19.45 -7.29 9.81
C SER A 4 -19.31 -8.69 10.38
N HIS A 5 -20.43 -9.23 10.88
CA HIS A 5 -20.61 -10.62 11.32
C HIS A 5 -21.29 -11.51 10.26
N ASN A 6 -21.61 -10.97 9.09
CA ASN A 6 -22.23 -11.71 8.00
C ASN A 6 -21.15 -12.34 7.10
N TYR A 7 -21.24 -13.65 6.90
CA TYR A 7 -20.30 -14.44 6.09
C TYR A 7 -20.23 -13.94 4.65
N ALA A 8 -21.37 -13.71 3.99
CA ALA A 8 -21.41 -13.29 2.58
C ALA A 8 -20.72 -11.94 2.38
N LEU A 9 -20.97 -10.98 3.27
CA LEU A 9 -20.30 -9.67 3.24
C LEU A 9 -18.79 -9.79 3.48
N SER A 10 -18.35 -10.74 4.30
CA SER A 10 -16.91 -10.96 4.55
C SER A 10 -16.21 -11.52 3.31
N VAL A 11 -16.82 -12.48 2.61
CA VAL A 11 -16.29 -13.04 1.36
C VAL A 11 -16.18 -11.97 0.27
N VAL A 12 -17.23 -11.15 0.10
CA VAL A 12 -17.20 -10.06 -0.88
C VAL A 12 -16.11 -9.04 -0.52
N GLY A 13 -15.99 -8.67 0.75
CA GLY A 13 -14.94 -7.75 1.21
C GLY A 13 -13.53 -8.28 0.97
N GLU A 14 -13.30 -9.57 1.20
CA GLU A 14 -12.01 -10.22 0.93
C GLU A 14 -11.69 -10.29 -0.57
N ALA A 15 -12.68 -10.57 -1.42
CA ALA A 15 -12.50 -10.54 -2.87
C ALA A 15 -12.13 -9.14 -3.37
N VAL A 16 -12.81 -8.10 -2.90
CA VAL A 16 -12.48 -6.70 -3.23
C VAL A 16 -11.07 -6.35 -2.77
N MET A 17 -10.68 -6.77 -1.56
CA MET A 17 -9.35 -6.56 -1.02
C MET A 17 -8.28 -7.26 -1.86
N ALA A 18 -8.49 -8.52 -2.23
CA ALA A 18 -7.56 -9.30 -3.04
C ALA A 18 -7.32 -8.65 -4.41
N VAL A 19 -8.39 -8.21 -5.07
CA VAL A 19 -8.30 -7.49 -6.34
C VAL A 19 -7.53 -6.18 -6.17
N GLY A 20 -7.86 -5.37 -5.16
CA GLY A 20 -7.18 -4.10 -4.89
C GLY A 20 -5.68 -4.28 -4.61
N MET A 21 -5.31 -5.29 -3.83
CA MET A 21 -3.91 -5.62 -3.56
C MET A 21 -3.17 -6.04 -4.84
N GLY A 22 -3.79 -6.86 -5.68
CA GLY A 22 -3.21 -7.28 -6.96
C GLY A 22 -2.97 -6.11 -7.92
N VAL A 23 -3.95 -5.21 -8.07
CA VAL A 23 -3.84 -4.02 -8.90
C VAL A 23 -2.73 -3.10 -8.38
N ASN A 24 -2.64 -2.87 -7.07
CA ASN A 24 -1.61 -2.03 -6.49
C ASN A 24 -0.20 -2.60 -6.71
N ASN A 25 0.00 -3.91 -6.56
CA ASN A 25 1.28 -4.55 -6.83
C ASN A 25 1.70 -4.36 -8.29
N ALA A 26 0.78 -4.58 -9.23
CA ALA A 26 1.05 -4.36 -10.65
C ALA A 26 1.39 -2.88 -10.95
N ALA A 27 0.68 -1.93 -10.33
CA ALA A 27 0.92 -0.51 -10.51
C ALA A 27 2.32 -0.09 -10.04
N VAL A 28 2.76 -0.56 -8.87
CA VAL A 28 4.11 -0.24 -8.34
C VAL A 28 5.19 -0.79 -9.25
N TYR A 29 5.12 -2.06 -9.65
CA TYR A 29 6.12 -2.64 -10.56
C TYR A 29 6.11 -2.02 -11.95
N LYS A 30 4.96 -1.49 -12.41
CA LYS A 30 4.88 -0.72 -13.65
C LYS A 30 5.52 0.66 -13.53
N MET A 31 5.41 1.31 -12.37
CA MET A 31 6.01 2.63 -12.12
C MET A 31 7.55 2.57 -12.02
N VAL A 32 8.12 1.51 -11.47
CA VAL A 32 9.58 1.37 -11.29
C VAL A 32 10.40 1.68 -12.57
N PRO A 33 10.15 1.03 -13.72
CA PRO A 33 10.89 1.31 -14.95
C PRO A 33 10.57 2.67 -15.58
N GLN A 34 9.44 3.29 -15.21
CA GLN A 34 9.05 4.62 -15.72
C GLN A 34 9.77 5.73 -14.96
N GLU A 35 9.92 5.59 -13.64
CA GLU A 35 10.51 6.61 -12.78
C GLU A 35 12.04 6.48 -12.64
N VAL A 36 12.58 5.25 -12.71
CA VAL A 36 14.02 5.00 -12.53
C VAL A 36 14.56 4.07 -13.63
N PRO A 37 14.53 4.50 -14.91
CA PRO A 37 14.91 3.65 -16.04
C PRO A 37 16.38 3.22 -16.01
N GLU A 38 17.26 4.02 -15.41
CA GLU A 38 18.70 3.71 -15.34
C GLU A 38 19.04 2.61 -14.32
N ALA A 39 18.15 2.36 -13.34
CA ALA A 39 18.41 1.44 -12.23
C ALA A 39 17.19 0.57 -11.86
N VAL A 40 16.48 0.06 -12.88
CA VAL A 40 15.25 -0.74 -12.71
C VAL A 40 15.45 -1.93 -11.77
N GLY A 41 16.55 -2.67 -11.93
CA GLY A 41 16.85 -3.85 -11.09
C GLY A 41 17.04 -3.50 -9.61
N GLY A 42 17.75 -2.40 -9.32
CA GLY A 42 17.95 -1.93 -7.95
C GLY A 42 16.65 -1.42 -7.31
N ALA A 43 15.90 -0.59 -8.03
CA ALA A 43 14.62 -0.06 -7.56
C ALA A 43 13.57 -1.18 -7.37
N ALA A 44 13.47 -2.13 -8.30
CA ALA A 44 12.60 -3.30 -8.15
C ALA A 44 13.03 -4.20 -6.99
N GLY A 45 14.33 -4.32 -6.74
CA GLY A 45 14.89 -5.01 -5.58
C GLY A 45 14.45 -4.39 -4.26
N TRP A 46 14.45 -3.05 -4.15
CA TRP A 46 13.92 -2.34 -2.98
C TRP A 46 12.42 -2.56 -2.79
N VAL A 47 11.63 -2.46 -3.86
CA VAL A 47 10.19 -2.73 -3.81
C VAL A 47 9.92 -4.15 -3.34
N GLY A 48 10.62 -5.14 -3.92
CA GLY A 48 10.48 -6.55 -3.54
C GLY A 48 10.93 -6.83 -2.11
N GLY A 49 12.05 -6.26 -1.67
CA GLY A 49 12.58 -6.42 -0.31
C GLY A 49 11.65 -5.85 0.75
N LEU A 50 11.10 -4.65 0.53
CA LEU A 50 10.10 -4.05 1.42
C LEU A 50 8.78 -4.85 1.41
N GLY A 51 8.38 -5.38 0.25
CA GLY A 51 7.22 -6.28 0.14
C GLY A 51 7.40 -7.57 0.95
N ALA A 52 8.55 -8.23 0.84
CA ALA A 52 8.89 -9.41 1.61
C ALA A 52 8.95 -9.12 3.12
N PHE A 53 9.54 -7.99 3.51
CA PHE A 53 9.53 -7.53 4.90
C PHE A 53 8.11 -7.31 5.42
N GLY A 54 7.22 -6.67 4.64
CA GLY A 54 5.82 -6.50 5.01
C GLY A 54 5.11 -7.83 5.21
N GLY A 55 5.30 -8.79 4.31
CA GLY A 55 4.75 -10.14 4.42
C GLY A 55 5.18 -10.88 5.70
N PHE A 56 6.41 -10.62 6.17
CA PHE A 56 6.93 -11.18 7.41
C PHE A 56 6.52 -10.40 8.67
N ALA A 57 6.48 -9.06 8.60
CA ALA A 57 6.28 -8.19 9.76
C ALA A 57 4.80 -8.04 10.16
N ILE A 58 3.88 -8.09 9.20
CA ILE A 58 2.44 -7.92 9.45
C ILE A 58 1.86 -9.03 10.35
N PRO A 59 2.11 -10.35 10.12
CA PRO A 59 1.52 -11.40 10.94
C PRO A 59 1.90 -11.34 12.43
N PRO A 60 3.17 -11.09 12.82
CA PRO A 60 3.53 -10.85 14.22
C PRO A 60 2.80 -9.66 14.84
N VAL A 61 2.66 -8.55 14.10
CA VAL A 61 1.93 -7.35 14.54
C VAL A 61 0.46 -7.68 14.79
N MET A 62 -0.21 -8.36 13.85
CA MET A 62 -1.57 -8.87 14.04
C MET A 62 -1.67 -9.80 15.25
N GLY A 63 -0.67 -10.67 15.45
CA GLY A 63 -0.58 -11.57 16.59
C GLY A 63 -0.51 -10.87 17.95
N VAL A 64 0.06 -9.66 18.03
CA VAL A 64 0.04 -8.84 19.25
C VAL A 64 -1.40 -8.44 19.61
N PHE A 65 -2.20 -8.02 18.62
CA PHE A 65 -3.60 -7.66 18.86
C PHE A 65 -4.44 -8.86 19.33
N VAL A 66 -4.21 -10.04 18.75
CA VAL A 66 -4.87 -11.30 19.16
C VAL A 66 -4.45 -11.71 20.58
N ARG A 67 -3.16 -11.61 20.92
CA ARG A 67 -2.68 -11.91 22.28
C ARG A 67 -3.29 -11.00 23.35
N ALA A 68 -3.54 -9.72 23.02
CA ALA A 68 -4.09 -8.76 23.97
C ALA A 68 -5.61 -8.85 24.14
N GLN A 69 -6.34 -9.22 23.09
CA GLN A 69 -7.81 -9.11 23.05
C GLN A 69 -8.56 -10.45 22.83
N GLY A 70 -7.84 -11.56 22.61
CA GLY A 70 -8.45 -12.86 22.30
C GLY A 70 -9.07 -12.89 20.90
N ALA A 71 -10.20 -13.59 20.71
CA ALA A 71 -10.88 -13.73 19.42
C ALA A 71 -11.32 -12.39 18.77
N PRO A 72 -11.77 -11.36 19.51
CA PRO A 72 -11.95 -10.01 18.96
C PRO A 72 -10.67 -9.40 18.36
N GLY A 73 -9.50 -9.86 18.79
CA GLY A 73 -8.21 -9.35 18.33
C GLY A 73 -7.94 -9.56 16.83
N TYR A 74 -8.59 -10.54 16.18
CA TYR A 74 -8.51 -10.73 14.73
C TYR A 74 -9.12 -9.56 13.97
N ALA A 75 -10.26 -9.05 14.45
CA ALA A 75 -10.95 -7.89 13.89
C ALA A 75 -10.10 -6.62 13.98
N THR A 76 -9.49 -6.40 15.15
CA THR A 76 -8.61 -5.24 15.38
C THR A 76 -7.26 -5.37 14.68
N GLY A 77 -6.74 -6.60 14.53
CA GLY A 77 -5.51 -6.86 13.79
C GLY A 77 -5.63 -6.51 12.31
N PHE A 78 -6.82 -6.68 11.72
CA PHE A 78 -7.09 -6.17 10.36
C PHE A 78 -6.96 -4.64 10.26
N GLY A 79 -7.06 -3.91 11.37
CA GLY A 79 -6.76 -2.48 11.44
C GLY A 79 -5.33 -2.13 11.01
N THR A 80 -4.37 -3.06 11.13
CA THR A 80 -3.00 -2.87 10.61
C THR A 80 -3.00 -2.64 9.10
N PHE A 81 -3.80 -3.40 8.33
CA PHE A 81 -3.92 -3.18 6.88
C PHE A 81 -4.55 -1.84 6.55
N ILE A 82 -5.55 -1.41 7.35
CA ILE A 82 -6.19 -0.08 7.17
C ILE A 82 -5.16 1.03 7.41
N GLY A 83 -4.38 0.95 8.49
CA GLY A 83 -3.33 1.93 8.80
C GLY A 83 -2.27 2.01 7.71
N LEU A 84 -1.78 0.86 7.23
CA LEU A 84 -0.82 0.80 6.13
C LEU A 84 -1.40 1.32 4.81
N ALA A 85 -2.67 1.04 4.52
CA ALA A 85 -3.35 1.56 3.34
C ALA A 85 -3.47 3.09 3.38
N VAL A 86 -3.86 3.67 4.52
CA VAL A 86 -3.92 5.13 4.70
C VAL A 86 -2.53 5.75 4.53
N LEU A 87 -1.51 5.18 5.16
CA LEU A 87 -0.13 5.64 5.01
C LEU A 87 0.33 5.59 3.54
N SER A 88 0.05 4.49 2.85
CA SER A 88 0.35 4.32 1.43
C SER A 88 -0.34 5.39 0.56
N LEU A 89 -1.63 5.66 0.81
CA LEU A 89 -2.39 6.69 0.09
C LEU A 89 -1.83 8.10 0.34
N VAL A 90 -1.44 8.40 1.58
CA VAL A 90 -0.81 9.69 1.93
C VAL A 90 0.51 9.86 1.17
N LEU A 91 1.38 8.84 1.19
CA LEU A 91 2.65 8.88 0.46
C LEU A 91 2.44 9.05 -1.04
N ALA A 92 1.52 8.29 -1.64
CA ALA A 92 1.17 8.42 -3.05
C ALA A 92 0.63 9.81 -3.38
N TYR A 93 -0.19 10.39 -2.50
CA TYR A 93 -0.73 11.73 -2.68
C TYR A 93 0.35 12.82 -2.63
N VAL A 94 1.26 12.72 -1.65
CA VAL A 94 2.40 13.64 -1.51
C VAL A 94 3.29 13.56 -2.75
N LEU A 95 3.62 12.34 -3.20
CA LEU A 95 4.44 12.12 -4.39
C LEU A 95 3.77 12.70 -5.65
N LYS A 96 2.47 12.45 -5.84
CA LYS A 96 1.68 13.01 -6.94
C LYS A 96 1.72 14.55 -6.96
N ARG A 97 1.59 15.19 -5.79
CA ARG A 97 1.69 16.65 -5.67
C ARG A 97 3.09 17.15 -6.04
N ALA A 98 4.14 16.46 -5.58
CA ALA A 98 5.52 16.82 -5.89
C ALA A 98 5.81 16.75 -7.40
N HIS A 99 5.41 15.67 -8.07
CA HIS A 99 5.53 15.54 -9.53
C HIS A 99 4.77 16.64 -10.27
N THR A 100 3.51 16.89 -9.89
CA THR A 100 2.68 17.93 -10.54
C THR A 100 3.31 19.32 -10.39
N ALA A 101 3.90 19.63 -9.24
CA ALA A 101 4.60 20.89 -9.01
C ALA A 101 5.86 21.01 -9.89
N ALA A 102 6.68 19.96 -9.96
CA ALA A 102 7.88 19.93 -10.80
C ALA A 102 7.55 20.12 -12.29
N THR A 103 6.52 19.41 -12.81
CA THR A 103 6.07 19.57 -14.20
C THR A 103 5.55 20.98 -14.49
N ARG A 104 4.85 21.61 -13.54
CA ARG A 104 4.36 23.00 -13.71
C ARG A 104 5.50 24.01 -13.83
N VAL A 105 6.58 23.85 -13.05
CA VAL A 105 7.75 24.73 -13.13
C VAL A 105 8.48 24.54 -14.46
N ALA A 106 8.60 23.31 -14.95
CA ALA A 106 9.25 23.02 -16.22
C ALA A 106 8.50 23.55 -17.46
N VAL A 107 7.17 23.70 -17.37
CA VAL A 107 6.30 24.17 -18.45
C VAL A 107 5.97 25.66 -18.34
N ALA A 108 6.36 26.32 -17.25
CA ALA A 108 6.18 27.77 -17.12
C ALA A 108 6.94 28.47 -18.27
N PRO A 109 6.29 29.36 -19.04
CA PRO A 109 6.98 30.10 -20.10
C PRO A 109 8.19 30.82 -19.50
N SER A 110 9.33 30.75 -20.18
CA SER A 110 10.47 31.60 -19.86
C SER A 110 10.06 33.05 -20.16
N ASP A 111 9.46 33.71 -19.18
CA ASP A 111 9.15 35.13 -19.27
C ASP A 111 10.49 35.89 -19.32
N ARG A 112 10.82 36.31 -20.55
CA ARG A 112 11.89 37.22 -21.04
C ARG A 112 13.07 36.56 -21.76
#